data_AF-A0A7Y2GSI8-F1
#
_entry.id   AF-A0A7Y2GSI8-F1
#
_cell.length_a   1.000
_cell.length_b   1.000
_cell.length_c   1.000
_cell.angle_alpha   90.00
_cell.angle_beta   90.00
_cell.angle_gamma   90.00
#
_symmetry.space_group_name_H-M   'P 1'
#
loop_
_entity.id
_entity.type
_entity.pdbx_description
1 polymer ?
#
loop_
_entity_poly.entity_id
_entity_poly.type
_entity_poly.pdbx_seq_one_letter_code
_entity_poly.pdbx_strand_id
1 'polypeptide(L)'
;MSATSQPLAISLTLPGSASLGAFQAGAVSAVARAVHELRAHGVETHVTAIGGSSAGSIVGLLAAHCLMTGRNVRSMMQTAWVDEVDMDLLRSGGSEAPLSFHGLREKLIAFLSDYDRFPREPGRQLDWPITFQVGLTSLLGYEIDNPGDSGRIGPTISYVDWTEHRITPEHDTGDLYQDSEATGPTPLDTVLTSAAHPLGFKSSALDRSNDRDCYRDNRVQNLPEDHTVLWYADGGLIEGRPVGRIVSASRNLVSETLGSVSAARLLHLVIDPLASGPAGQAKWAEPESNPGWIDVVRRSMAIVPTQPLHDDIRGVIEVNTGLQRFEQLRDSGGLDEATAQAVLEWAGMSDKVHVELGVISPRGLETGGGVDELLTGDFVGAFGGFLKRSIRASDFALGWVSAAHWFTSYLPEHEIEAPVIEAVEESLEHDFPDARDLIITGDDGIDVLDWKGRWRLALLAAQFGRVTVAAATPSLPSRSD
;
A
#
# COMPACT_ATOMS: atom_id res chain seq x y z
N MET A 1 -26.19 27.88 -10.30
CA MET A 1 -25.02 27.19 -10.88
C MET A 1 -23.81 27.79 -10.18
N SER A 2 -23.44 27.18 -9.05
CA SER A 2 -22.27 27.55 -8.27
C SER A 2 -21.02 27.31 -9.12
N ALA A 3 -19.94 28.07 -8.90
CA ALA A 3 -18.66 27.82 -9.55
C ALA A 3 -18.29 26.35 -9.31
N THR A 4 -18.16 25.56 -10.37
CA THR A 4 -17.79 24.14 -10.26
C THR A 4 -16.39 24.09 -9.64
N SER A 5 -16.30 23.64 -8.39
CA SER A 5 -15.04 23.35 -7.71
C SER A 5 -14.21 22.43 -8.59
N GLN A 6 -12.89 22.64 -8.61
CA GLN A 6 -11.98 21.76 -9.36
C GLN A 6 -12.19 20.29 -8.96
N PRO A 7 -12.10 19.33 -9.90
CA PRO A 7 -12.13 17.91 -9.61
C PRO A 7 -11.15 17.53 -8.50
N LEU A 8 -11.56 16.65 -7.60
CA LEU A 8 -10.72 16.09 -6.55
C LEU A 8 -10.13 14.76 -7.03
N ALA A 9 -8.81 14.73 -7.27
CA ALA A 9 -8.07 13.54 -7.67
C ALA A 9 -7.36 12.93 -6.45
N ILE A 10 -7.83 11.78 -6.00
CA ILE A 10 -7.33 11.06 -4.84
C ILE A 10 -6.36 9.96 -5.28
N SER A 11 -5.22 9.87 -4.61
CA SER A 11 -4.26 8.80 -4.80
C SER A 11 -3.85 8.18 -3.47
N LEU A 12 -3.57 6.88 -3.45
CA LEU A 12 -3.37 6.11 -2.22
C LEU A 12 -2.01 5.42 -2.19
N THR A 13 -1.26 5.55 -1.10
CA THR A 13 -0.08 4.73 -0.79
C THR A 13 -0.39 3.77 0.36
N LEU A 14 -0.20 2.48 0.11
CA LEU A 14 -0.48 1.36 1.01
C LEU A 14 0.83 0.61 1.34
N PRO A 15 1.59 1.03 2.36
CA PRO A 15 2.85 0.37 2.74
C PRO A 15 2.63 -1.07 3.22
N GLY A 16 3.70 -1.87 3.18
CA GLY A 16 3.64 -3.26 3.62
C GLY A 16 3.45 -3.43 5.12
N SER A 17 2.46 -4.24 5.53
CA SER A 17 2.10 -4.37 6.95
C SER A 17 1.55 -5.76 7.35
N ALA A 18 1.82 -6.80 6.55
CA ALA A 18 1.39 -8.19 6.79
C ALA A 18 -0.10 -8.31 7.19
N SER A 19 -0.43 -8.77 8.40
CA SER A 19 -1.83 -8.94 8.84
C SER A 19 -2.55 -7.61 9.13
N LEU A 20 -1.81 -6.51 9.32
CA LEU A 20 -2.38 -5.15 9.42
C LEU A 20 -2.90 -4.63 8.07
N GLY A 21 -2.76 -5.42 6.99
CA GLY A 21 -3.57 -5.25 5.79
C GLY A 21 -5.07 -5.19 6.09
N ALA A 22 -5.53 -5.78 7.21
CA ALA A 22 -6.89 -5.61 7.70
C ALA A 22 -7.24 -4.14 8.01
N PHE A 23 -6.35 -3.40 8.70
CA PHE A 23 -6.51 -1.96 8.93
C PHE A 23 -6.58 -1.19 7.62
N GLN A 24 -5.65 -1.46 6.70
CA GLN A 24 -5.62 -0.80 5.39
C GLN A 24 -6.90 -1.09 4.59
N ALA A 25 -7.39 -2.33 4.62
CA ALA A 25 -8.62 -2.74 3.96
C ALA A 25 -9.84 -2.01 4.53
N GLY A 26 -9.93 -1.82 5.85
CA GLY A 26 -10.97 -1.03 6.50
C GLY A 26 -10.93 0.44 6.11
N ALA A 27 -9.74 1.05 6.16
CA ALA A 27 -9.53 2.44 5.79
C ALA A 27 -9.85 2.71 4.31
N VAL A 28 -9.37 1.87 3.40
CA VAL A 28 -9.67 1.96 1.96
C VAL A 28 -11.17 1.77 1.69
N SER A 29 -11.85 0.92 2.45
CA SER A 29 -13.30 0.75 2.33
C SER A 29 -14.06 2.03 2.70
N ALA A 30 -13.65 2.72 3.76
CA ALA A 30 -14.21 4.01 4.14
C ALA A 30 -13.89 5.11 3.11
N VAL A 31 -12.65 5.17 2.60
CA VAL A 31 -12.25 6.08 1.52
C VAL A 31 -13.14 5.88 0.29
N ALA A 32 -13.33 4.63 -0.15
CA ALA A 32 -14.20 4.33 -1.29
C ALA A 32 -15.64 4.78 -1.05
N ARG A 33 -16.17 4.56 0.17
CA ARG A 33 -17.52 5.01 0.52
C ARG A 33 -17.66 6.53 0.46
N ALA A 34 -16.70 7.26 1.02
CA ALA A 34 -16.65 8.72 0.97
C ALA A 34 -16.57 9.23 -0.48
N VAL A 35 -15.73 8.62 -1.33
CA VAL A 35 -15.66 8.95 -2.77
C VAL A 35 -17.01 8.77 -3.46
N HIS A 36 -17.70 7.67 -3.22
CA HIS A 36 -19.03 7.45 -3.81
C HIS A 36 -20.05 8.48 -3.34
N GLU A 37 -20.01 8.85 -2.06
CA GLU A 37 -20.95 9.82 -1.49
C GLU A 37 -20.70 11.24 -2.00
N LEU A 38 -19.44 11.65 -2.10
CA LEU A 38 -19.03 12.91 -2.73
C LEU A 38 -19.54 13.01 -4.17
N ARG A 39 -19.36 11.95 -4.97
CA ARG A 39 -19.85 11.90 -6.36
C ARG A 39 -21.38 11.94 -6.43
N ALA A 40 -22.08 11.23 -5.53
CA ALA A 40 -23.54 11.24 -5.48
C ALA A 40 -24.11 12.65 -5.21
N HIS A 41 -23.35 13.49 -4.53
CA HIS A 41 -23.66 14.89 -4.23
C HIS A 41 -23.05 15.89 -5.23
N GLY A 42 -22.53 15.42 -6.37
CA GLY A 42 -22.06 16.28 -7.46
C GLY A 42 -20.64 16.83 -7.29
N VAL A 43 -19.88 16.36 -6.30
CA VAL A 43 -18.45 16.66 -6.18
C VAL A 43 -17.68 15.72 -7.12
N GLU A 44 -17.12 16.27 -8.20
CA GLU A 44 -16.33 15.52 -9.18
C GLU A 44 -15.07 14.96 -8.50
N THR A 45 -15.11 13.67 -8.13
CA THR A 45 -14.08 13.00 -7.31
C THR A 45 -13.65 11.71 -7.99
N HIS A 46 -12.35 11.53 -8.16
CA HIS A 46 -11.76 10.36 -8.82
C HIS A 46 -10.65 9.75 -7.96
N VAL A 47 -10.53 8.43 -7.99
CA VAL A 47 -9.32 7.74 -7.51
C VAL A 47 -8.44 7.52 -8.73
N THR A 48 -7.27 8.15 -8.78
CA THR A 48 -6.41 8.20 -9.97
C THR A 48 -5.26 7.21 -9.91
N ALA A 49 -4.71 6.97 -8.72
CA ALA A 49 -3.62 6.04 -8.54
C ALA A 49 -3.70 5.33 -7.17
N ILE A 50 -3.36 4.05 -7.17
CA ILE A 50 -3.24 3.24 -5.96
C ILE A 50 -1.90 2.54 -6.03
N GLY A 51 -1.09 2.69 -5.00
CA GLY A 51 0.18 1.99 -4.87
C GLY A 51 0.28 1.23 -3.58
N GLY A 52 0.99 0.11 -3.61
CA GLY A 52 1.34 -0.57 -2.38
C GLY A 52 2.44 -1.61 -2.55
N SER A 53 2.87 -2.10 -1.40
CA SER A 53 3.78 -3.24 -1.30
C SER A 53 3.21 -4.25 -0.32
N SER A 54 3.70 -5.48 -0.38
CA SER A 54 3.29 -6.54 0.53
C SER A 54 1.76 -6.72 0.59
N ALA A 55 1.21 -6.84 1.80
CA ALA A 55 -0.22 -6.80 2.08
C ALA A 55 -0.96 -5.59 1.47
N GLY A 56 -0.33 -4.41 1.48
CA GLY A 56 -0.89 -3.19 0.91
C GLY A 56 -1.12 -3.29 -0.61
N SER A 57 -0.29 -4.05 -1.33
CA SER A 57 -0.49 -4.30 -2.76
C SER A 57 -1.74 -5.18 -3.02
N ILE A 58 -2.01 -6.16 -2.16
CA ILE A 58 -3.22 -6.99 -2.24
C ILE A 58 -4.47 -6.15 -1.97
N VAL A 59 -4.44 -5.30 -0.93
CA VAL A 59 -5.52 -4.33 -0.67
C VAL A 59 -5.70 -3.41 -1.88
N GLY A 60 -4.62 -2.89 -2.45
CA GLY A 60 -4.69 -2.00 -3.59
C GLY A 60 -5.34 -2.63 -4.82
N LEU A 61 -4.98 -3.88 -5.16
CA LEU A 61 -5.58 -4.61 -6.28
C LEU A 61 -7.08 -4.84 -6.09
N LEU A 62 -7.49 -5.34 -4.92
CA LEU A 62 -8.91 -5.58 -4.62
C LEU A 62 -9.72 -4.29 -4.63
N ALA A 63 -9.15 -3.19 -4.13
CA ALA A 63 -9.79 -1.88 -4.11
C ALA A 63 -9.96 -1.33 -5.53
N ALA A 64 -8.89 -1.35 -6.33
CA ALA A 64 -8.92 -0.89 -7.70
C ALA A 64 -9.95 -1.68 -8.53
N HIS A 65 -9.96 -3.02 -8.40
CA HIS A 65 -10.94 -3.86 -9.07
C HIS A 65 -12.38 -3.52 -8.65
N CYS A 66 -12.65 -3.37 -7.34
CA CYS A 66 -13.99 -3.02 -6.87
C CYS A 66 -14.45 -1.65 -7.38
N LEU A 67 -13.59 -0.63 -7.30
CA LEU A 67 -13.88 0.72 -7.79
C LEU A 67 -14.14 0.74 -9.30
N MET A 68 -13.35 0.00 -10.08
CA MET A 68 -13.49 -0.09 -11.53
C MET A 68 -14.69 -0.94 -11.98
N THR A 69 -15.14 -1.89 -11.17
CA THR A 69 -16.32 -2.73 -11.52
C THR A 69 -17.61 -2.28 -10.81
N GLY A 70 -17.53 -1.27 -9.95
CA GLY A 70 -18.64 -0.80 -9.13
C GLY A 70 -19.10 -1.82 -8.08
N ARG A 71 -18.21 -2.66 -7.55
CA ARG A 71 -18.53 -3.62 -6.48
C ARG A 71 -18.41 -2.99 -5.09
N ASN A 72 -19.10 -3.57 -4.12
CA ASN A 72 -19.01 -3.15 -2.73
C ASN A 72 -17.62 -3.43 -2.13
N VAL A 73 -16.79 -2.40 -2.06
CA VAL A 73 -15.41 -2.48 -1.54
C VAL A 73 -15.40 -3.06 -0.13
N ARG A 74 -16.27 -2.57 0.76
CA ARG A 74 -16.30 -3.01 2.17
C ARG A 74 -16.58 -4.50 2.30
N SER A 75 -17.62 -4.99 1.62
CA SER A 75 -18.01 -6.40 1.70
C SER A 75 -16.89 -7.33 1.19
N MET A 76 -16.25 -6.96 0.08
CA MET A 76 -15.13 -7.73 -0.46
C MET A 76 -13.92 -7.69 0.49
N MET A 77 -13.56 -6.51 0.97
CA MET A 77 -12.42 -6.31 1.86
C MET A 77 -12.60 -7.00 3.21
N GLN A 78 -13.79 -6.89 3.81
CA GLN A 78 -14.10 -7.56 5.07
C GLN A 78 -14.06 -9.08 4.89
N THR A 79 -14.63 -9.59 3.80
CA THR A 79 -14.54 -11.03 3.50
C THR A 79 -13.09 -11.48 3.36
N ALA A 80 -12.31 -10.78 2.54
CA ALA A 80 -10.93 -11.14 2.25
C ALA A 80 -10.06 -11.06 3.50
N TRP A 81 -10.09 -9.94 4.21
CA TRP A 81 -9.14 -9.65 5.29
C TRP A 81 -9.61 -10.06 6.68
N VAL A 82 -10.91 -10.12 6.93
CA VAL A 82 -11.45 -10.49 8.25
C VAL A 82 -11.87 -11.95 8.27
N ASP A 83 -12.73 -12.34 7.33
CA ASP A 83 -13.44 -13.62 7.41
C ASP A 83 -12.62 -14.80 6.90
N GLU A 84 -11.92 -14.67 5.78
CA GLU A 84 -11.35 -15.82 5.07
C GLU A 84 -9.84 -15.97 5.14
N VAL A 85 -9.08 -14.88 5.28
CA VAL A 85 -7.63 -14.99 5.44
C VAL A 85 -7.29 -15.36 6.88
N ASP A 86 -6.67 -16.53 7.06
CA ASP A 86 -6.15 -16.98 8.35
C ASP A 86 -4.86 -17.80 8.19
N MET A 87 -4.29 -18.22 9.33
CA MET A 87 -3.07 -19.04 9.32
C MET A 87 -3.24 -20.39 8.63
N ASP A 88 -4.43 -20.98 8.64
CA ASP A 88 -4.64 -22.31 8.02
C ASP A 88 -4.62 -22.18 6.49
N LEU A 89 -5.14 -21.09 5.93
CA LEU A 89 -5.06 -20.75 4.51
C LEU A 89 -3.62 -20.53 4.05
N LEU A 90 -2.81 -19.83 4.86
CA LEU A 90 -1.45 -19.43 4.51
C LEU A 90 -0.40 -20.50 4.82
N ARG A 91 -0.73 -21.54 5.59
CA ARG A 91 0.25 -22.51 6.06
C ARG A 91 0.83 -23.32 4.90
N SER A 92 2.16 -23.41 4.82
CA SER A 92 2.80 -24.28 3.84
C SER A 92 2.72 -25.76 4.27
N GLY A 93 2.58 -26.66 3.29
CA GLY A 93 2.78 -28.11 3.50
C GLY A 93 4.26 -28.52 3.48
N GLY A 94 5.14 -27.70 2.89
CA GLY A 94 6.54 -28.04 2.58
C GLY A 94 7.57 -27.52 3.59
N SER A 95 8.86 -27.77 3.31
CA SER A 95 10.00 -27.35 4.14
C SER A 95 10.74 -26.12 3.63
N GLU A 96 10.36 -25.56 2.48
CA GLU A 96 11.07 -24.44 1.84
C GLU A 96 10.76 -23.08 2.49
N ALA A 97 9.53 -22.89 2.97
CA ALA A 97 9.10 -21.68 3.68
C ALA A 97 7.98 -22.03 4.67
N PRO A 98 7.76 -21.23 5.73
CA PRO A 98 6.68 -21.48 6.69
C PRO A 98 5.27 -21.32 6.11
N LEU A 99 5.09 -20.40 5.16
CA LEU A 99 3.82 -20.02 4.57
C LEU A 99 3.87 -20.15 3.04
N SER A 100 2.70 -20.20 2.43
CA SER A 100 2.52 -20.37 0.98
C SER A 100 1.30 -19.57 0.51
N PHE A 101 1.38 -19.07 -0.72
CA PHE A 101 0.27 -18.38 -1.39
C PHE A 101 -0.63 -19.31 -2.21
N HIS A 102 -0.41 -20.63 -2.20
CA HIS A 102 -1.19 -21.52 -3.07
C HIS A 102 -2.70 -21.41 -2.82
N GLY A 103 -3.14 -21.55 -1.56
CA GLY A 103 -4.56 -21.37 -1.22
C GLY A 103 -5.03 -19.91 -1.35
N LEU A 104 -4.15 -18.95 -1.06
CA LEU A 104 -4.51 -17.53 -1.18
C LEU A 104 -4.77 -17.12 -2.63
N ARG A 105 -3.98 -17.60 -3.59
CA ARG A 105 -4.15 -17.30 -5.02
C ARG A 105 -5.54 -17.73 -5.49
N GLU A 106 -5.94 -18.96 -5.19
CA GLU A 106 -7.27 -19.48 -5.55
C GLU A 106 -8.40 -18.64 -4.94
N LYS A 107 -8.25 -18.22 -3.68
CA LYS A 107 -9.20 -17.34 -3.00
C LYS A 107 -9.30 -15.96 -3.63
N LEU A 108 -8.16 -15.35 -3.97
CA LEU A 108 -8.14 -14.05 -4.64
C LEU A 108 -8.79 -14.12 -6.02
N ILE A 109 -8.53 -15.17 -6.80
CA ILE A 109 -9.22 -15.40 -8.09
C ILE A 109 -10.73 -15.50 -7.87
N ALA A 110 -11.18 -16.22 -6.85
CA ALA A 110 -12.60 -16.30 -6.51
C ALA A 110 -13.18 -14.92 -6.14
N PHE A 111 -12.48 -14.12 -5.34
CA PHE A 111 -12.97 -12.77 -4.99
C PHE A 111 -13.08 -11.84 -6.21
N LEU A 112 -12.13 -11.92 -7.13
CA LEU A 112 -12.16 -11.15 -8.38
C LEU A 112 -13.30 -11.63 -9.30
N SER A 113 -13.48 -12.94 -9.46
CA SER A 113 -14.41 -13.50 -10.46
C SER A 113 -15.85 -13.74 -9.98
N ASP A 114 -16.10 -13.83 -8.67
CA ASP A 114 -17.43 -14.15 -8.12
C ASP A 114 -18.35 -12.92 -8.06
N TYR A 115 -19.10 -12.70 -9.14
CA TYR A 115 -20.09 -11.62 -9.27
C TYR A 115 -21.39 -11.89 -8.51
N ASP A 116 -21.68 -13.14 -8.13
CA ASP A 116 -22.88 -13.47 -7.36
C ASP A 116 -22.70 -13.10 -5.89
N ARG A 117 -21.50 -13.36 -5.37
CA ARG A 117 -21.14 -13.02 -4.00
C ARG A 117 -20.86 -11.53 -3.80
N PHE A 118 -20.23 -10.89 -4.78
CA PHE A 118 -19.92 -9.45 -4.74
C PHE A 118 -20.55 -8.76 -5.96
N PRO A 119 -21.88 -8.54 -5.92
CA PRO A 119 -22.60 -7.97 -7.04
C PRO A 119 -22.15 -6.53 -7.31
N ARG A 120 -22.29 -6.11 -8.57
CA ARG A 120 -22.13 -4.72 -8.97
C ARG A 120 -23.27 -3.88 -8.38
N GLU A 121 -22.93 -2.72 -7.85
CA GLU A 121 -23.85 -1.72 -7.35
C GLU A 121 -23.99 -0.62 -8.41
N PRO A 122 -25.18 -0.45 -9.03
CA PRO A 122 -25.37 0.53 -10.09
C PRO A 122 -24.94 1.94 -9.66
N GLY A 123 -24.19 2.62 -10.53
CA GLY A 123 -23.73 4.00 -10.29
C GLY A 123 -22.50 4.12 -9.38
N ARG A 124 -21.94 3.03 -8.85
CA ARG A 124 -20.71 3.07 -8.05
C ARG A 124 -19.42 2.92 -8.86
N GLN A 125 -19.49 2.44 -10.09
CA GLN A 125 -18.32 2.35 -10.97
C GLN A 125 -17.67 3.73 -11.18
N LEU A 126 -16.34 3.81 -11.08
CA LEU A 126 -15.62 5.01 -11.52
C LEU A 126 -15.47 5.01 -13.04
N ASP A 127 -15.35 6.20 -13.60
CA ASP A 127 -15.24 6.49 -15.04
C ASP A 127 -13.79 6.72 -15.49
N TRP A 128 -12.91 7.07 -14.56
CA TRP A 128 -11.47 7.19 -14.82
C TRP A 128 -10.76 5.88 -14.53
N PRO A 129 -9.73 5.51 -15.31
CA PRO A 129 -8.90 4.37 -14.97
C PRO A 129 -8.11 4.63 -13.68
N ILE A 130 -7.67 3.56 -13.02
CA ILE A 130 -6.72 3.64 -11.90
C ILE A 130 -5.35 3.17 -12.40
N THR A 131 -4.33 3.98 -12.17
CA THR A 131 -2.94 3.53 -12.28
C THR A 131 -2.56 2.79 -11.00
N PHE A 132 -2.45 1.48 -11.09
CA PHE A 132 -2.08 0.58 -9.99
C PHE A 132 -0.59 0.28 -10.00
N GLN A 133 0.10 0.55 -8.90
CA GLN A 133 1.56 0.40 -8.79
C GLN A 133 1.90 -0.61 -7.70
N VAL A 134 2.80 -1.54 -7.99
CA VAL A 134 3.23 -2.57 -7.05
C VAL A 134 4.73 -2.48 -6.83
N GLY A 135 5.13 -2.26 -5.58
CA GLY A 135 6.55 -2.26 -5.19
C GLY A 135 7.10 -3.67 -5.09
N LEU A 136 8.35 -3.88 -5.53
CA LEU A 136 9.03 -5.17 -5.54
C LEU A 136 10.48 -5.00 -5.09
N THR A 137 11.02 -6.00 -4.38
CA THR A 137 12.45 -6.04 -4.04
C THR A 137 13.13 -7.08 -4.91
N SER A 138 13.90 -6.62 -5.90
CA SER A 138 14.66 -7.49 -6.79
C SER A 138 15.85 -8.10 -6.07
N LEU A 139 15.99 -9.42 -6.10
CA LEU A 139 17.14 -10.13 -5.50
C LEU A 139 18.39 -10.11 -6.39
N LEU A 140 18.25 -9.71 -7.66
CA LEU A 140 19.40 -9.53 -8.55
C LEU A 140 20.22 -8.29 -8.15
N GLY A 141 19.53 -7.20 -7.79
CA GLY A 141 20.12 -5.86 -7.68
C GLY A 141 20.49 -5.30 -9.07
N TYR A 142 20.08 -4.07 -9.35
CA TYR A 142 20.29 -3.43 -10.64
C TYR A 142 21.49 -2.49 -10.59
N GLU A 143 22.47 -2.73 -11.45
CA GLU A 143 23.57 -1.81 -11.70
C GLU A 143 23.10 -0.71 -12.65
N ILE A 144 22.96 0.51 -12.13
CA ILE A 144 22.43 1.68 -12.83
C ILE A 144 23.56 2.65 -13.15
N ASP A 145 23.68 3.01 -14.43
CA ASP A 145 24.64 4.03 -14.89
C ASP A 145 24.12 5.47 -14.68
N ASN A 146 24.94 6.34 -14.10
CA ASN A 146 24.60 7.72 -13.71
C ASN A 146 25.50 8.75 -14.45
N PRO A 147 25.20 9.10 -15.71
CA PRO A 147 26.05 9.96 -16.54
C PRO A 147 26.02 11.45 -16.14
N GLY A 148 25.25 11.84 -15.11
CA GLY A 148 25.03 13.23 -14.73
C GLY A 148 26.23 13.96 -14.12
N ASP A 149 27.29 13.25 -13.70
CA ASP A 149 28.40 13.85 -12.96
C ASP A 149 29.78 13.61 -13.60
N SER A 150 29.95 13.99 -14.87
CA SER A 150 31.24 13.94 -15.60
C SER A 150 31.98 12.58 -15.61
N GLY A 151 31.27 11.48 -15.34
CA GLY A 151 31.84 10.15 -15.15
C GLY A 151 32.55 9.91 -13.80
N ARG A 152 32.35 10.81 -12.82
CA ARG A 152 32.94 10.70 -11.47
C ARG A 152 32.17 9.78 -10.54
N ILE A 153 30.86 9.69 -10.73
CA ILE A 153 30.00 8.75 -10.01
C ILE A 153 29.93 7.49 -10.87
N GLY A 154 30.53 6.40 -10.38
CA GLY A 154 30.42 5.08 -11.03
C GLY A 154 29.00 4.51 -10.96
N PRO A 155 28.77 3.28 -11.46
CA PRO A 155 27.46 2.65 -11.38
C PRO A 155 27.01 2.50 -9.93
N THR A 156 25.73 2.71 -9.68
CA THR A 156 25.09 2.51 -8.36
C THR A 156 24.21 1.28 -8.39
N ILE A 157 24.00 0.63 -7.25
CA ILE A 157 23.12 -0.54 -7.15
C ILE A 157 21.78 -0.13 -6.54
N SER A 158 20.68 -0.52 -7.17
CA SER A 158 19.33 -0.42 -6.61
C SER A 158 18.68 -1.81 -6.53
N TYR A 159 18.02 -2.12 -5.42
CA TYR A 159 17.20 -3.34 -5.28
C TYR A 159 15.71 -3.07 -5.49
N VAL A 160 15.34 -1.80 -5.69
CA VAL A 160 13.95 -1.37 -5.86
C VAL A 160 13.52 -1.65 -7.29
N ASP A 161 12.40 -2.35 -7.44
CA ASP A 161 11.69 -2.52 -8.70
C ASP A 161 10.21 -2.16 -8.50
N TRP A 162 9.52 -1.88 -9.60
CA TRP A 162 8.10 -1.58 -9.59
C TRP A 162 7.43 -2.07 -10.87
N THR A 163 6.19 -2.49 -10.73
CA THR A 163 5.31 -2.80 -11.86
C THR A 163 4.11 -1.86 -11.84
N GLU A 164 3.74 -1.38 -13.02
CA GLU A 164 2.56 -0.54 -13.24
C GLU A 164 1.52 -1.33 -14.02
N HIS A 165 0.27 -1.24 -13.58
CA HIS A 165 -0.90 -1.80 -14.24
C HIS A 165 -1.96 -0.71 -14.36
N ARG A 166 -2.60 -0.60 -15.53
CA ARG A 166 -3.73 0.31 -15.73
C ARG A 166 -5.02 -0.48 -15.69
N ILE A 167 -5.86 -0.22 -14.69
CA ILE A 167 -7.15 -0.89 -14.52
C ILE A 167 -8.24 0.07 -14.98
N THR A 168 -8.95 -0.29 -16.05
CA THR A 168 -10.02 0.53 -16.65
C THR A 168 -11.40 0.05 -16.18
N PRO A 169 -12.46 0.86 -16.32
CA PRO A 169 -13.82 0.43 -15.98
C PRO A 169 -14.29 -0.81 -16.79
N GLU A 170 -13.77 -0.98 -18.01
CA GLU A 170 -14.12 -2.06 -18.93
C GLU A 170 -13.15 -3.25 -18.92
N HIS A 171 -12.17 -3.29 -17.99
CA HIS A 171 -11.19 -4.37 -17.97
C HIS A 171 -11.84 -5.76 -17.88
N ASP A 172 -11.27 -6.74 -18.59
CA ASP A 172 -11.64 -8.13 -18.34
C ASP A 172 -11.06 -8.54 -16.98
N THR A 173 -11.90 -9.13 -16.15
CA THR A 173 -11.46 -9.63 -14.84
C THR A 173 -10.40 -10.72 -15.02
N GLY A 174 -10.45 -11.48 -16.11
CA GLY A 174 -9.43 -12.46 -16.49
C GLY A 174 -8.03 -11.87 -16.61
N ASP A 175 -7.89 -10.63 -17.09
CA ASP A 175 -6.60 -9.95 -17.27
C ASP A 175 -5.84 -9.74 -15.94
N LEU A 176 -6.56 -9.82 -14.81
CA LEU A 176 -5.96 -9.65 -13.48
C LEU A 176 -5.20 -10.90 -13.00
N TYR A 177 -5.49 -12.10 -13.54
CA TYR A 177 -4.98 -13.37 -13.00
C TYR A 177 -4.74 -14.50 -14.01
N GLN A 178 -5.18 -14.36 -15.27
CA GLN A 178 -4.91 -15.34 -16.32
C GLN A 178 -3.63 -14.95 -17.06
N ASP A 179 -2.66 -15.86 -17.07
CA ASP A 179 -1.40 -15.64 -17.78
C ASP A 179 -1.67 -15.50 -19.28
N SER A 180 -1.06 -14.46 -19.87
CA SER A 180 -1.00 -14.28 -21.31
C SER A 180 0.42 -13.89 -21.67
N GLU A 181 1.02 -14.62 -22.62
CA GLU A 181 2.36 -14.32 -23.14
C GLU A 181 2.47 -12.87 -23.66
N ALA A 182 1.35 -12.26 -24.04
CA ALA A 182 1.32 -10.91 -24.61
C ALA A 182 1.38 -9.78 -23.57
N THR A 183 0.98 -10.01 -22.32
CA THR A 183 0.75 -8.93 -21.33
C THR A 183 1.74 -8.89 -20.18
N GLY A 184 2.63 -9.89 -20.07
CA GLY A 184 3.62 -9.97 -18.99
C GLY A 184 3.00 -10.53 -17.70
N PRO A 185 3.59 -10.26 -16.52
CA PRO A 185 3.10 -10.81 -15.27
C PRO A 185 1.74 -10.21 -14.93
N THR A 186 0.78 -11.06 -14.55
CA THR A 186 -0.55 -10.60 -14.17
C THR A 186 -0.48 -9.72 -12.92
N PRO A 187 -1.40 -8.75 -12.75
CA PRO A 187 -1.50 -7.98 -11.50
C PRO A 187 -1.52 -8.87 -10.26
N LEU A 188 -2.23 -10.02 -10.29
CA LEU A 188 -2.27 -10.96 -9.18
C LEU A 188 -0.90 -11.58 -8.87
N ASP A 189 -0.15 -12.00 -9.89
CA ASP A 189 1.20 -12.57 -9.69
C ASP A 189 2.18 -11.54 -9.14
N THR A 190 2.08 -10.30 -9.62
CA THR A 190 2.88 -9.18 -9.13
C THR A 190 2.60 -8.89 -7.65
N VAL A 191 1.32 -8.82 -7.22
CA VAL A 191 0.99 -8.56 -5.80
C VAL A 191 1.37 -9.72 -4.89
N LEU A 192 1.20 -10.97 -5.33
CA LEU A 192 1.63 -12.14 -4.53
C LEU A 192 3.15 -12.17 -4.38
N THR A 193 3.88 -11.81 -5.43
CA THR A 193 5.33 -11.65 -5.38
C THR A 193 5.73 -10.53 -4.42
N SER A 194 5.05 -9.38 -4.48
CA SER A 194 5.26 -8.26 -3.55
C SER A 194 4.94 -8.61 -2.10
N ALA A 195 4.02 -9.55 -1.84
CA ALA A 195 3.64 -10.05 -0.53
C ALA A 195 4.59 -11.10 0.08
N ALA A 196 5.59 -11.56 -0.67
CA ALA A 196 6.45 -12.67 -0.28
C ALA A 196 7.49 -12.32 0.81
N HIS A 197 7.02 -11.97 2.02
CA HIS A 197 7.89 -11.55 3.13
C HIS A 197 8.88 -12.67 3.48
N PRO A 198 10.21 -12.44 3.46
CA PRO A 198 11.22 -13.50 3.59
C PRO A 198 11.15 -14.32 4.88
N LEU A 199 10.55 -13.76 5.94
CA LEU A 199 10.31 -14.52 7.17
C LEU A 199 9.21 -15.57 6.99
N GLY A 200 8.17 -15.30 6.20
CA GLY A 200 7.00 -16.17 6.07
C GLY A 200 6.96 -16.96 4.78
N PHE A 201 7.38 -16.38 3.66
CA PHE A 201 7.09 -16.88 2.32
C PHE A 201 8.37 -17.09 1.51
N LYS A 202 8.28 -17.95 0.50
CA LYS A 202 9.34 -18.16 -0.49
C LYS A 202 9.36 -16.96 -1.45
N SER A 203 10.56 -16.56 -1.88
CA SER A 203 10.73 -15.64 -3.01
C SER A 203 10.06 -16.19 -4.27
N SER A 204 9.62 -15.29 -5.14
CA SER A 204 8.92 -15.65 -6.38
C SER A 204 9.65 -15.08 -7.58
N ALA A 205 9.58 -15.79 -8.69
CA ALA A 205 10.14 -15.36 -9.96
C ALA A 205 9.05 -14.71 -10.81
N LEU A 206 9.35 -13.59 -11.46
CA LEU A 206 8.48 -12.94 -12.44
C LEU A 206 9.19 -12.89 -13.79
N ASP A 207 8.46 -13.17 -14.85
CA ASP A 207 8.92 -12.90 -16.22
C ASP A 207 8.77 -11.42 -16.52
N ARG A 208 9.89 -10.74 -16.73
CA ARG A 208 9.96 -9.30 -17.03
C ARG A 208 10.42 -9.04 -18.46
N SER A 209 10.24 -10.01 -19.36
CA SER A 209 10.64 -9.88 -20.76
C SER A 209 10.00 -8.67 -21.45
N ASN A 210 8.75 -8.34 -21.09
CA ASN A 210 8.03 -7.19 -21.63
C ASN A 210 8.51 -5.84 -21.07
N ASP A 211 9.29 -5.84 -19.99
CA ASP A 211 9.82 -4.63 -19.34
C ASP A 211 11.27 -4.31 -19.74
N ARG A 212 11.88 -5.10 -20.64
CA ARG A 212 13.30 -4.96 -21.01
C ARG A 212 13.64 -3.56 -21.53
N ASP A 213 12.78 -2.96 -22.32
CA ASP A 213 12.98 -1.59 -22.82
C ASP A 213 12.94 -0.58 -21.67
N CYS A 214 12.04 -0.74 -20.69
CA CYS A 214 11.98 0.09 -19.50
C CYS A 214 13.27 0.01 -18.68
N TYR A 215 13.82 -1.18 -18.46
CA TYR A 215 15.11 -1.32 -17.77
C TYR A 215 16.27 -0.69 -18.52
N ARG A 216 16.29 -0.79 -19.86
CA ARG A 216 17.31 -0.14 -20.69
C ARG A 216 17.21 1.38 -20.61
N ASP A 217 15.98 1.92 -20.65
CA ASP A 217 15.74 3.36 -20.54
C ASP A 217 16.13 3.88 -19.14
N ASN A 218 15.99 3.04 -18.12
CA ASN A 218 16.50 3.26 -16.76
C ASN A 218 17.99 2.89 -16.58
N ARG A 219 18.70 2.58 -17.68
CA ARG A 219 20.16 2.32 -17.72
C ARG A 219 20.64 1.15 -16.84
N VAL A 220 19.81 0.14 -16.65
CA VAL A 220 20.23 -1.11 -15.98
C VAL A 220 21.21 -1.86 -16.88
N GLN A 221 22.39 -2.18 -16.36
CA GLN A 221 23.50 -2.77 -17.14
C GLN A 221 23.60 -4.30 -17.01
N ASN A 222 23.13 -4.86 -15.90
CA ASN A 222 23.38 -6.25 -15.51
C ASN A 222 22.18 -7.18 -15.72
N LEU A 223 21.28 -6.85 -16.64
CA LEU A 223 20.19 -7.76 -17.01
C LEU A 223 20.73 -8.99 -17.77
N PRO A 224 20.22 -10.21 -17.51
CA PRO A 224 20.62 -11.37 -18.28
C PRO A 224 20.25 -11.24 -19.76
N GLU A 225 21.16 -11.60 -20.68
CA GLU A 225 20.94 -11.39 -22.12
C GLU A 225 19.81 -12.27 -22.67
N ASP A 226 19.76 -13.54 -22.24
CA ASP A 226 18.92 -14.60 -22.83
C ASP A 226 17.52 -14.77 -22.21
N HIS A 227 17.27 -14.20 -21.02
CA HIS A 227 15.98 -14.25 -20.34
C HIS A 227 15.83 -13.08 -19.37
N THR A 228 14.59 -12.74 -19.01
CA THR A 228 14.33 -11.69 -18.00
C THR A 228 13.38 -12.20 -16.93
N VAL A 229 13.51 -13.50 -16.60
CA VAL A 229 12.91 -14.06 -15.39
C VAL A 229 13.78 -13.65 -14.20
N LEU A 230 13.26 -12.78 -13.35
CA LEU A 230 13.97 -12.22 -12.20
C LEU A 230 13.33 -12.70 -10.90
N TRP A 231 14.15 -12.87 -9.87
CA TRP A 231 13.69 -13.30 -8.55
C TRP A 231 13.46 -12.10 -7.63
N TYR A 232 12.36 -12.16 -6.90
CA TYR A 232 11.89 -11.07 -6.06
C TYR A 232 11.54 -11.58 -4.66
N ALA A 233 11.71 -10.68 -3.70
CA ALA A 233 11.15 -10.77 -2.36
C ALA A 233 10.13 -9.64 -2.15
N ASP A 234 9.57 -9.60 -0.95
CA ASP A 234 8.59 -8.60 -0.56
C ASP A 234 9.01 -7.16 -0.87
N GLY A 235 8.09 -6.41 -1.48
CA GLY A 235 8.34 -5.03 -1.90
C GLY A 235 8.52 -4.04 -0.74
N GLY A 236 7.98 -4.35 0.44
CA GLY A 236 8.09 -3.56 1.65
C GLY A 236 9.47 -3.63 2.31
N LEU A 237 10.38 -4.50 1.85
CA LEU A 237 11.73 -4.57 2.42
C LEU A 237 12.56 -3.32 2.11
N ILE A 238 12.50 -2.85 0.86
CA ILE A 238 13.25 -1.70 0.40
C ILE A 238 12.33 -0.95 -0.57
N GLU A 239 11.62 0.05 -0.06
CA GLU A 239 10.79 0.92 -0.91
C GLU A 239 11.58 2.15 -1.33
N GLY A 240 11.72 2.37 -2.64
CA GLY A 240 12.27 3.61 -3.17
C GLY A 240 11.17 4.59 -3.50
N ARG A 241 10.97 5.60 -2.64
CA ARG A 241 10.00 6.70 -2.84
C ARG A 241 8.57 6.25 -3.18
N PRO A 242 7.91 5.48 -2.29
CA PRO A 242 6.57 4.95 -2.55
C PRO A 242 5.55 6.08 -2.83
N VAL A 243 5.53 7.14 -2.03
CA VAL A 243 4.60 8.27 -2.17
C VAL A 243 4.86 9.05 -3.45
N GLY A 244 6.11 9.44 -3.71
CA GLY A 244 6.48 10.24 -4.88
C GLY A 244 6.15 9.55 -6.20
N ARG A 245 6.27 8.22 -6.26
CA ARG A 245 5.88 7.43 -7.43
C ARG A 245 4.37 7.46 -7.66
N ILE A 246 3.55 7.26 -6.62
CA ILE A 246 2.09 7.25 -6.76
C ILE A 246 1.56 8.64 -7.08
N VAL A 247 2.10 9.68 -6.46
CA VAL A 247 1.81 11.06 -6.81
C VAL A 247 2.13 11.32 -8.28
N SER A 248 3.28 10.85 -8.77
CA SER A 248 3.64 10.99 -10.18
C SER A 248 2.67 10.28 -11.12
N ALA A 249 2.23 9.06 -10.78
CA ALA A 249 1.22 8.33 -11.52
C ALA A 249 -0.13 9.09 -11.56
N SER A 250 -0.57 9.64 -10.43
CA SER A 250 -1.77 10.48 -10.34
C SER A 250 -1.67 11.71 -11.24
N ARG A 251 -0.57 12.46 -11.16
CA ARG A 251 -0.34 13.65 -12.01
C ARG A 251 -0.39 13.32 -13.49
N ASN A 252 0.25 12.22 -13.89
CA ASN A 252 0.28 11.80 -15.29
C ASN A 252 -1.13 11.50 -15.80
N LEU A 253 -1.93 10.77 -15.02
CA LEU A 253 -3.31 10.45 -15.40
C LEU A 253 -4.20 11.70 -15.46
N VAL A 254 -4.09 12.60 -14.47
CA VAL A 254 -4.84 13.87 -14.47
C VAL A 254 -4.46 14.71 -15.68
N SER A 255 -3.16 14.83 -15.98
CA SER A 255 -2.69 15.58 -17.15
C SER A 255 -3.16 14.94 -18.47
N GLU A 256 -3.18 13.61 -18.55
CA GLU A 256 -3.71 12.89 -19.72
C GLU A 256 -5.20 13.14 -19.91
N THR A 257 -5.97 13.14 -18.82
CA THR A 257 -7.45 13.18 -18.86
C THR A 257 -7.99 14.61 -18.99
N LEU A 258 -7.39 15.58 -18.30
CA LEU A 258 -7.86 16.97 -18.26
C LEU A 258 -6.98 17.93 -19.08
N GLY A 259 -5.88 17.46 -19.66
CA GLY A 259 -4.94 18.28 -20.44
C GLY A 259 -4.02 19.16 -19.59
N SER A 260 -4.25 19.27 -18.29
CA SER A 260 -3.36 19.94 -17.33
C SER A 260 -3.51 19.32 -15.95
N VAL A 261 -2.38 19.11 -15.26
CA VAL A 261 -2.38 18.66 -13.87
C VAL A 261 -2.99 19.69 -12.91
N SER A 262 -2.92 20.99 -13.24
CA SER A 262 -3.52 22.07 -12.44
C SER A 262 -5.04 22.19 -12.58
N ALA A 263 -5.64 21.38 -13.45
CA ALA A 263 -7.09 21.34 -13.63
C ALA A 263 -7.80 20.60 -12.49
N ALA A 264 -7.08 19.85 -11.65
CA ALA A 264 -7.63 19.13 -10.51
C ALA A 264 -6.86 19.43 -9.21
N ARG A 265 -7.55 19.30 -8.08
CA ARG A 265 -6.95 19.30 -6.75
C ARG A 265 -6.42 17.90 -6.44
N LEU A 266 -5.12 17.78 -6.16
CA LEU A 266 -4.49 16.50 -5.88
C LEU A 266 -4.44 16.23 -4.38
N LEU A 267 -5.12 15.18 -3.96
CA LEU A 267 -5.04 14.64 -2.60
C LEU A 267 -4.30 13.29 -2.63
N HIS A 268 -3.24 13.17 -1.85
CA HIS A 268 -2.51 11.93 -1.64
C HIS A 268 -2.71 11.45 -0.22
N LEU A 269 -3.20 10.21 -0.06
CA LEU A 269 -3.44 9.59 1.24
C LEU A 269 -2.43 8.45 1.45
N VAL A 270 -1.67 8.54 2.54
CA VAL A 270 -0.86 7.43 3.06
C VAL A 270 -1.69 6.71 4.11
N ILE A 271 -1.99 5.43 3.89
CA ILE A 271 -2.75 4.60 4.83
C ILE A 271 -1.77 3.69 5.55
N ASP A 272 -1.21 4.20 6.64
CA ASP A 272 -0.14 3.56 7.38
C ASP A 272 -0.59 3.25 8.82
N PRO A 273 -0.87 1.98 9.14
CA PRO A 273 -1.19 1.60 10.52
C PRO A 273 -0.03 1.91 11.47
N LEU A 274 1.21 1.89 11.00
CA LEU A 274 2.43 2.02 11.80
C LEU A 274 3.00 3.45 11.84
N ALA A 275 2.26 4.47 11.36
CA ALA A 275 2.72 5.88 11.37
C ALA A 275 2.89 6.48 12.79
N SER A 276 2.58 5.70 13.81
CA SER A 276 2.81 5.98 15.22
C SER A 276 3.96 5.14 15.76
N GLY A 277 4.65 5.65 16.79
CA GLY A 277 5.72 4.93 17.46
C GLY A 277 5.36 3.44 17.68
N PRO A 278 6.28 2.51 17.40
CA PRO A 278 5.98 1.08 17.41
C PRO A 278 5.78 0.58 18.83
N ALA A 279 5.00 -0.49 18.97
CA ALA A 279 4.73 -1.14 20.25
C ALA A 279 6.01 -1.42 21.04
N GLY A 280 5.98 -1.10 22.34
CA GLY A 280 7.11 -1.34 23.23
C GLY A 280 8.33 -0.45 22.96
N GLN A 281 8.14 0.75 22.39
CA GLN A 281 9.23 1.72 22.18
C GLN A 281 10.02 2.01 23.46
N ALA A 282 9.36 2.01 24.62
CA ALA A 282 9.98 2.20 25.94
C ALA A 282 11.13 1.21 26.19
N LYS A 283 10.96 -0.06 25.80
CA LYS A 283 12.00 -1.10 25.90
C LYS A 283 13.30 -0.68 25.21
N TRP A 284 13.23 0.08 24.12
CA TRP A 284 14.42 0.50 23.36
C TRP A 284 15.11 1.74 23.94
N ALA A 285 14.47 2.44 24.89
CA ALA A 285 15.01 3.61 25.58
C ALA A 285 15.47 3.31 27.02
N GLU A 286 15.06 2.17 27.59
CA GLU A 286 15.40 1.74 28.94
C GLU A 286 16.77 1.03 28.98
N PRO A 287 17.78 1.54 29.72
CA PRO A 287 19.10 0.90 29.80
C PRO A 287 19.08 -0.55 30.31
N GLU A 288 18.08 -0.89 31.12
CA GLU A 288 17.98 -2.19 31.80
C GLU A 288 17.26 -3.27 30.97
N SER A 289 16.65 -2.91 29.83
CA SER A 289 15.77 -3.82 29.07
C SER A 289 16.51 -4.95 28.33
N ASN A 290 17.83 -4.85 28.20
CA ASN A 290 18.77 -5.78 27.56
C ASN A 290 18.13 -6.65 26.46
N PRO A 291 17.72 -6.05 25.32
CA PRO A 291 16.98 -6.77 24.28
C PRO A 291 17.79 -7.92 23.70
N GLY A 292 17.13 -9.05 23.46
CA GLY A 292 17.79 -10.21 22.84
C GLY A 292 18.16 -9.93 21.39
N TRP A 293 19.12 -10.68 20.83
CA TRP A 293 19.54 -10.54 19.44
C TRP A 293 18.38 -10.67 18.43
N ILE A 294 17.44 -11.60 18.69
CA ILE A 294 16.24 -11.80 17.85
C ILE A 294 15.33 -10.56 17.91
N ASP A 295 15.19 -9.93 19.07
CA ASP A 295 14.39 -8.70 19.21
C ASP A 295 14.99 -7.59 18.35
N VAL A 296 16.32 -7.46 18.35
CA VAL A 296 17.05 -6.48 17.53
C VAL A 296 16.83 -6.74 16.04
N VAL A 297 16.96 -8.00 15.58
CA VAL A 297 16.75 -8.34 14.17
C VAL A 297 15.31 -8.03 13.74
N ARG A 298 14.31 -8.41 14.53
CA ARG A 298 12.90 -8.09 14.25
C ARG A 298 12.67 -6.58 14.19
N ARG A 299 13.26 -5.84 15.13
CA ARG A 299 13.16 -4.39 15.17
C ARG A 299 13.78 -3.74 13.95
N SER A 300 14.98 -4.16 13.54
CA SER A 300 15.64 -3.66 12.33
C SER A 300 14.80 -3.92 11.09
N MET A 301 14.24 -5.13 10.94
CA MET A 301 13.35 -5.45 9.81
C MET A 301 12.09 -4.58 9.77
N ALA A 302 11.57 -4.13 10.91
CA ALA A 302 10.45 -3.20 10.95
C ALA A 302 10.86 -1.74 10.65
N ILE A 303 12.10 -1.34 10.96
CA ILE A 303 12.60 0.02 10.71
C ILE A 303 12.87 0.25 9.22
N VAL A 304 13.51 -0.70 8.54
CA VAL A 304 13.96 -0.55 7.15
C VAL A 304 12.85 -0.09 6.19
N PRO A 305 11.60 -0.61 6.23
CA PRO A 305 10.49 -0.09 5.40
C PRO A 305 10.07 1.35 5.76
N THR A 306 10.06 1.67 7.05
CA THR A 306 9.41 2.90 7.55
C THR A 306 10.22 4.17 7.26
N GLN A 307 11.56 4.07 7.26
CA GLN A 307 12.43 5.22 7.04
C GLN A 307 12.30 5.79 5.60
N PRO A 308 12.33 4.98 4.52
CA PRO A 308 12.11 5.48 3.16
C PRO A 308 10.75 6.17 2.98
N LEU A 309 9.68 5.64 3.58
CA LEU A 309 8.35 6.27 3.53
C LEU A 309 8.38 7.66 4.18
N HIS A 310 8.98 7.78 5.37
CA HIS A 310 9.17 9.06 6.05
C HIS A 310 9.97 10.06 5.21
N ASP A 311 11.11 9.62 4.65
CA ASP A 311 11.99 10.50 3.86
C ASP A 311 11.30 10.97 2.57
N ASP A 312 10.46 10.14 1.97
CA ASP A 312 9.69 10.47 0.78
C ASP A 312 8.53 11.45 1.08
N ILE A 313 7.78 11.22 2.17
CA ILE A 313 6.78 12.18 2.67
C ILE A 313 7.42 13.55 2.90
N ARG A 314 8.59 13.60 3.55
CA ARG A 314 9.33 14.85 3.76
C ARG A 314 9.71 15.49 2.43
N GLY A 315 10.14 14.70 1.44
CA GLY A 315 10.44 15.18 0.10
C GLY A 315 9.24 15.87 -0.58
N VAL A 316 8.03 15.31 -0.46
CA VAL A 316 6.81 15.96 -0.97
C VAL A 316 6.49 17.26 -0.24
N ILE A 317 6.63 17.29 1.10
CA ILE A 317 6.43 18.50 1.90
C ILE A 317 7.42 19.60 1.50
N GLU A 318 8.69 19.25 1.26
CA GLU A 318 9.72 20.19 0.80
C GLU A 318 9.37 20.78 -0.57
N VAL A 319 8.88 19.96 -1.51
CA VAL A 319 8.40 20.43 -2.82
C VAL A 319 7.21 21.38 -2.67
N ASN A 320 6.17 21.00 -1.89
CA ASN A 320 5.01 21.85 -1.64
C ASN A 320 5.40 23.19 -1.02
N THR A 321 6.28 23.18 -0.01
CA THR A 321 6.78 24.39 0.65
C THR A 321 7.57 25.26 -0.32
N GLY A 322 8.34 24.65 -1.22
CA GLY A 322 9.05 25.34 -2.30
C GLY A 322 8.10 26.05 -3.26
N LEU A 323 7.05 25.35 -3.71
CA LEU A 323 6.02 25.90 -4.58
C LEU A 323 5.28 27.08 -3.92
N GLN A 324 4.84 26.93 -2.67
CA GLN A 324 4.14 28.00 -1.93
C GLN A 324 5.03 29.26 -1.77
N ARG A 325 6.31 29.09 -1.45
CA ARG A 325 7.27 30.22 -1.34
C ARG A 325 7.47 30.89 -2.70
N PHE A 326 7.52 30.11 -3.77
CA PHE A 326 7.64 30.63 -5.13
C PHE A 326 6.40 31.44 -5.53
N GLU A 327 5.20 30.95 -5.25
CA GLU A 327 3.94 31.68 -5.48
C GLU A 327 3.90 33.00 -4.71
N GLN A 328 4.27 32.99 -3.41
CA GLN A 328 4.37 34.22 -2.61
C GLN A 328 5.35 35.23 -3.20
N LEU A 329 6.50 34.77 -3.73
CA LEU A 329 7.48 35.63 -4.37
C LEU A 329 6.94 36.23 -5.67
N ARG A 330 6.28 35.42 -6.51
CA ARG A 330 5.64 35.87 -7.74
C ARG A 330 4.56 36.92 -7.45
N ASP A 331 3.69 36.64 -6.48
CA ASP A 331 2.56 37.50 -6.11
C ASP A 331 3.01 38.81 -5.45
N SER A 332 4.21 38.84 -4.85
CA SER A 332 4.83 40.07 -4.36
C SER A 332 5.32 41.02 -5.47
N GLY A 333 5.16 40.64 -6.74
CA GLY A 333 5.61 41.41 -7.92
C GLY A 333 7.10 41.29 -8.21
N GLY A 334 7.77 40.29 -7.62
CA GLY A 334 9.22 40.12 -7.71
C GLY A 334 9.72 39.51 -9.03
N LEU A 335 8.85 38.90 -9.83
CA LEU A 335 9.21 38.16 -11.04
C LEU A 335 8.17 38.36 -12.14
N ASP A 336 8.62 38.57 -13.38
CA ASP A 336 7.76 38.41 -14.55
C ASP A 336 7.57 36.91 -14.90
N GLU A 337 6.60 36.60 -15.75
CA GLU A 337 6.24 35.22 -16.10
C GLU A 337 7.41 34.42 -16.72
N ALA A 338 8.23 35.07 -17.55
CA ALA A 338 9.38 34.43 -18.19
C ALA A 338 10.46 34.07 -17.16
N THR A 339 10.74 34.98 -16.22
CA THR A 339 11.70 34.75 -15.14
C THR A 339 11.17 33.71 -14.15
N ALA A 340 9.87 33.76 -13.84
CA ALA A 340 9.20 32.78 -13.00
C ALA A 340 9.37 31.36 -13.57
N GLN A 341 9.08 31.17 -14.86
CA GLN A 341 9.24 29.88 -15.54
C GLN A 341 10.69 29.42 -15.55
N ALA A 342 11.64 30.30 -15.87
CA ALA A 342 13.07 29.95 -15.86
C ALA A 342 13.57 29.54 -14.47
N VAL A 343 13.08 30.17 -13.40
CA VAL A 343 13.41 29.81 -12.01
C VAL A 343 12.83 28.44 -11.66
N LEU A 344 11.57 28.15 -12.02
CA LEU A 344 10.98 26.84 -11.80
C LEU A 344 11.71 25.74 -12.57
N GLU A 345 12.07 25.98 -13.83
CA GLU A 345 12.85 25.02 -14.63
C GLU A 345 14.23 24.78 -14.01
N TRP A 346 14.93 25.84 -13.62
CA TRP A 346 16.24 25.74 -12.97
C TRP A 346 16.17 24.99 -11.63
N ALA A 347 15.09 25.21 -10.86
CA ALA A 347 14.84 24.52 -9.60
C ALA A 347 14.31 23.08 -9.77
N GLY A 348 14.04 22.62 -11.01
CA GLY A 348 13.41 21.32 -11.26
C GLY A 348 11.97 21.23 -10.75
N MET A 349 11.27 22.37 -10.67
CA MET A 349 9.91 22.52 -10.16
C MET A 349 8.87 22.81 -11.26
N SER A 350 9.29 22.97 -12.52
CA SER A 350 8.39 23.36 -13.62
C SER A 350 7.28 22.35 -13.93
N ASP A 351 7.47 21.07 -13.62
CA ASP A 351 6.45 20.03 -13.76
C ASP A 351 5.72 19.73 -12.44
N LYS A 352 6.11 20.38 -11.33
CA LYS A 352 5.59 20.09 -10.00
C LYS A 352 4.33 20.89 -9.73
N VAL A 353 3.40 20.29 -9.01
CA VAL A 353 2.20 20.92 -8.51
C VAL A 353 2.06 20.64 -7.02
N HIS A 354 1.31 21.50 -6.34
CA HIS A 354 0.97 21.27 -4.95
C HIS A 354 0.14 19.99 -4.83
N VAL A 355 0.50 19.14 -3.88
CA VAL A 355 -0.22 17.90 -3.55
C VAL A 355 -0.58 17.94 -2.08
N GLU A 356 -1.87 17.92 -1.77
CA GLU A 356 -2.33 17.80 -0.39
C GLU A 356 -1.99 16.40 0.12
N LEU A 357 -1.32 16.33 1.28
CA LEU A 357 -0.88 15.06 1.86
C LEU A 357 -1.65 14.78 3.14
N GLY A 358 -2.35 13.65 3.16
CA GLY A 358 -3.02 13.10 4.33
C GLY A 358 -2.35 11.80 4.79
N VAL A 359 -2.34 11.57 6.10
CA VAL A 359 -1.95 10.27 6.68
C VAL A 359 -3.12 9.74 7.49
N ILE A 360 -3.66 8.59 7.08
CA ILE A 360 -4.67 7.86 7.83
C ILE A 360 -3.95 6.84 8.70
N SER A 361 -4.00 7.05 10.01
CA SER A 361 -3.40 6.18 11.02
C SER A 361 -4.28 6.17 12.29
N PRO A 362 -4.13 5.18 13.17
CA PRO A 362 -4.89 5.14 14.43
C PRO A 362 -4.67 6.35 15.34
N ARG A 363 -3.53 7.05 15.18
CA ARG A 363 -3.13 8.20 16.01
C ARG A 363 -4.12 9.37 15.96
N GLY A 364 -4.88 9.50 14.88
CA GLY A 364 -5.90 10.55 14.75
C GLY A 364 -7.05 10.40 15.74
N LEU A 365 -7.27 9.20 16.28
CA LEU A 365 -8.35 8.92 17.22
C LEU A 365 -7.89 9.29 18.64
N GLU A 366 -8.42 10.37 19.20
CA GLU A 366 -8.17 10.86 20.58
C GLU A 366 -8.63 9.86 21.66
N THR A 367 -7.97 8.71 21.75
CA THR A 367 -8.36 7.59 22.63
C THR A 367 -7.60 7.57 23.95
N GLY A 368 -6.69 8.53 24.18
CA GLY A 368 -5.90 8.65 25.41
C GLY A 368 -4.78 7.61 25.59
N GLY A 369 -4.78 6.55 24.79
CA GLY A 369 -3.77 5.48 24.76
C GLY A 369 -2.75 5.61 23.63
N GLY A 370 -1.71 4.78 23.67
CA GLY A 370 -0.75 4.61 22.58
C GLY A 370 -1.37 3.85 21.40
N VAL A 371 -0.90 4.05 20.17
CA VAL A 371 -1.43 3.32 19.00
C VAL A 371 -1.14 1.82 19.08
N ASP A 372 -0.07 1.44 19.76
CA ASP A 372 0.24 0.06 20.09
C ASP A 372 -0.82 -0.63 20.93
N GLU A 373 -1.63 0.15 21.67
CA GLU A 373 -2.77 -0.35 22.43
C GLU A 373 -4.05 -0.48 21.58
N LEU A 374 -4.04 0.04 20.35
CA LEU A 374 -5.16 0.01 19.40
C LEU A 374 -4.99 -1.08 18.33
N LEU A 375 -3.75 -1.35 17.89
CA LEU A 375 -3.46 -2.35 16.85
C LEU A 375 -3.27 -3.74 17.43
N THR A 376 -4.37 -4.46 17.55
CA THR A 376 -4.37 -5.81 18.14
C THR A 376 -3.59 -6.84 17.33
N GLY A 377 -3.43 -6.64 16.02
CA GLY A 377 -2.66 -7.52 15.13
C GLY A 377 -1.16 -7.29 15.12
N ASP A 378 -0.65 -6.22 15.74
CA ASP A 378 0.77 -5.85 15.71
C ASP A 378 1.62 -6.63 16.74
N PHE A 379 1.61 -7.96 16.61
CA PHE A 379 2.52 -8.83 17.34
C PHE A 379 3.04 -9.95 16.44
N VAL A 380 4.18 -10.53 16.84
CA VAL A 380 4.90 -11.54 16.02
C VAL A 380 5.26 -10.97 14.64
N GLY A 381 5.72 -9.70 14.60
CA GLY A 381 6.10 -9.02 13.36
C GLY A 381 4.92 -8.75 12.44
N ALA A 382 3.82 -8.22 12.99
CA ALA A 382 2.56 -7.96 12.28
C ALA A 382 1.87 -9.19 11.65
N PHE A 383 2.17 -10.42 12.09
CA PHE A 383 1.44 -11.65 11.67
C PHE A 383 0.31 -12.05 12.64
N GLY A 384 0.22 -11.39 13.80
CA GLY A 384 -0.70 -11.75 14.88
C GLY A 384 -2.17 -11.82 14.45
N GLY A 385 -2.61 -10.94 13.55
CA GLY A 385 -3.97 -10.92 13.01
C GLY A 385 -4.40 -12.24 12.38
N PHE A 386 -3.51 -12.99 11.74
CA PHE A 386 -3.88 -14.26 11.09
C PHE A 386 -4.30 -15.35 12.09
N LEU A 387 -3.98 -15.20 13.38
CA LEU A 387 -4.28 -16.20 14.41
C LEU A 387 -5.75 -16.21 14.84
N LYS A 388 -6.43 -15.05 14.78
CA LYS A 388 -7.80 -14.90 15.29
C LYS A 388 -8.60 -13.87 14.49
N ARG A 389 -9.83 -14.25 14.10
CA ARG A 389 -10.76 -13.37 13.37
C ARG A 389 -11.08 -12.06 14.10
N SER A 390 -11.26 -12.10 15.42
CA SER A 390 -11.63 -10.90 16.18
C SER A 390 -10.54 -9.82 16.15
N ILE A 391 -9.26 -10.22 16.06
CA ILE A 391 -8.12 -9.29 15.95
C ILE A 391 -8.20 -8.56 14.60
N ARG A 392 -8.37 -9.30 13.50
CA ARG A 392 -8.55 -8.68 12.16
C ARG A 392 -9.80 -7.83 12.07
N ALA A 393 -10.89 -8.25 12.71
CA ALA A 393 -12.13 -7.48 12.76
C ALA A 393 -11.92 -6.14 13.51
N SER A 394 -11.19 -6.17 14.62
CA SER A 394 -10.79 -4.98 15.37
C SER A 394 -9.93 -4.05 14.52
N ASP A 395 -8.85 -4.55 13.92
CA ASP A 395 -7.94 -3.75 13.10
C ASP A 395 -8.66 -3.17 11.87
N PHE A 396 -9.52 -3.95 11.21
CA PHE A 396 -10.36 -3.49 10.11
C PHE A 396 -11.31 -2.36 10.54
N ALA A 397 -12.00 -2.52 11.66
CA ALA A 397 -12.90 -1.50 12.17
C ALA A 397 -12.14 -0.23 12.59
N LEU A 398 -10.96 -0.38 13.20
CA LEU A 398 -10.07 0.73 13.52
C LEU A 398 -9.63 1.50 12.26
N GLY A 399 -9.30 0.79 11.18
CA GLY A 399 -9.02 1.38 9.88
C GLY A 399 -10.18 2.19 9.33
N TRP A 400 -11.38 1.62 9.35
CA TRP A 400 -12.61 2.31 8.93
C TRP A 400 -12.84 3.60 9.73
N VAL A 401 -12.80 3.50 11.07
CA VAL A 401 -13.04 4.65 11.97
C VAL A 401 -11.96 5.73 11.81
N SER A 402 -10.69 5.33 11.63
CA SER A 402 -9.59 6.28 11.40
C SER A 402 -9.76 7.06 10.10
N ALA A 403 -10.12 6.37 9.01
CA ALA A 403 -10.39 7.00 7.73
C ALA A 403 -11.63 7.90 7.78
N ALA A 404 -12.72 7.44 8.42
CA ALA A 404 -13.92 8.24 8.61
C ALA A 404 -13.59 9.54 9.36
N HIS A 405 -12.92 9.45 10.52
CA HIS A 405 -12.50 10.61 11.29
C HIS A 405 -11.57 11.56 10.51
N TRP A 406 -10.68 11.01 9.69
CA TRP A 406 -9.82 11.82 8.83
C TRP A 406 -10.65 12.62 7.81
N PHE A 407 -11.61 12.00 7.12
CA PHE A 407 -12.46 12.69 6.16
C PHE A 407 -13.34 13.77 6.81
N THR A 408 -13.95 13.49 7.97
CA THR A 408 -14.78 14.48 8.67
C THR A 408 -13.98 15.71 9.10
N SER A 409 -12.68 15.56 9.32
CA SER A 409 -11.79 16.67 9.65
C SER A 409 -11.29 17.39 8.40
N TYR A 410 -11.03 16.65 7.32
CA TYR A 410 -10.54 17.20 6.04
C TYR A 410 -11.61 17.98 5.27
N LEU A 411 -12.80 17.41 5.05
CA LEU A 411 -13.79 18.02 4.15
C LEU A 411 -14.19 19.47 4.52
N PRO A 412 -14.38 19.85 5.81
CA PRO A 412 -14.69 21.22 6.19
C PRO A 412 -13.64 22.26 5.78
N GLU A 413 -12.36 21.86 5.71
CA GLU A 413 -11.25 22.77 5.37
C GLU A 413 -11.11 23.00 3.86
N HIS A 414 -11.81 22.22 3.03
CA HIS A 414 -11.58 22.12 1.59
C HIS A 414 -12.79 22.48 0.72
N GLU A 415 -13.56 23.47 1.18
CA GLU A 415 -14.69 24.09 0.46
C GLU A 415 -15.82 23.12 0.09
N ILE A 416 -15.95 22.00 0.80
CA ILE A 416 -17.08 21.09 0.63
C ILE A 416 -18.26 21.61 1.45
N GLU A 417 -19.44 21.69 0.82
CA GLU A 417 -20.64 22.22 1.48
C GLU A 417 -21.06 21.32 2.66
N ALA A 418 -21.45 21.92 3.78
CA ALA A 418 -21.84 21.19 4.99
C ALA A 418 -22.86 20.06 4.79
N PRO A 419 -23.92 20.20 3.95
CA PRO A 419 -24.84 19.09 3.68
C PRO A 419 -24.19 17.87 3.03
N VAL A 420 -23.13 18.08 2.22
CA VAL A 420 -22.38 16.98 1.61
C VAL A 420 -21.50 16.29 2.66
N ILE A 421 -20.93 17.05 3.58
CA ILE A 421 -20.14 16.52 4.69
C ILE A 421 -21.02 15.66 5.61
N GLU A 422 -22.19 16.18 6.00
CA GLU A 422 -23.18 15.44 6.80
C GLU A 422 -23.63 14.15 6.09
N ALA A 423 -23.82 14.20 4.77
CA ALA A 423 -24.17 13.01 4.00
C ALA A 423 -23.03 11.97 3.98
N VAL A 424 -21.77 12.40 3.84
CA VAL A 424 -20.58 11.52 3.94
C VAL A 424 -20.50 10.88 5.33
N GLU A 425 -20.73 11.66 6.40
CA GLU A 425 -20.74 11.18 7.78
C GLU A 425 -21.84 10.13 8.02
N GLU A 426 -23.09 10.46 7.69
CA GLU A 426 -24.23 9.56 7.83
C GLU A 426 -24.01 8.27 7.02
N SER A 427 -23.46 8.40 5.82
CA SER A 427 -23.14 7.29 4.92
C SER A 427 -22.07 6.34 5.48
N LEU A 428 -21.01 6.88 6.09
CA LEU A 428 -19.96 6.10 6.74
C LEU A 428 -20.46 5.41 8.02
N GLU A 429 -21.28 6.09 8.82
CA GLU A 429 -21.90 5.52 10.02
C GLU A 429 -22.94 4.45 9.66
N HIS A 430 -23.80 4.72 8.68
CA HIS A 430 -24.83 3.79 8.22
C HIS A 430 -24.25 2.51 7.64
N ASP A 431 -23.18 2.62 6.84
CA ASP A 431 -22.57 1.44 6.24
C ASP A 431 -22.02 0.54 7.35
N PHE A 432 -21.29 1.07 8.35
CA PHE A 432 -20.65 0.28 9.41
C PHE A 432 -20.93 0.82 10.83
N PRO A 433 -22.16 0.67 11.34
CA PRO A 433 -22.61 1.33 12.58
C PRO A 433 -21.87 0.83 13.82
N ASP A 434 -21.58 -0.47 13.88
CA ASP A 434 -20.96 -1.10 15.04
C ASP A 434 -19.42 -1.12 14.97
N ALA A 435 -18.81 -0.34 14.06
CA ALA A 435 -17.35 -0.37 13.85
C ALA A 435 -16.59 -0.09 15.16
N ARG A 436 -17.01 0.91 15.93
CA ARG A 436 -16.36 1.27 17.19
C ARG A 436 -16.45 0.17 18.24
N ASP A 437 -17.55 -0.56 18.27
CA ASP A 437 -17.79 -1.65 19.25
C ASP A 437 -16.92 -2.88 18.97
N LEU A 438 -16.37 -2.99 17.76
CA LEU A 438 -15.47 -4.08 17.38
C LEU A 438 -14.00 -3.79 17.73
N ILE A 439 -13.64 -2.55 18.07
CA ILE A 439 -12.27 -2.16 18.39
C ILE A 439 -11.93 -2.68 19.79
N ILE A 440 -10.93 -3.55 19.85
CA ILE A 440 -10.35 -4.07 21.10
C ILE A 440 -9.23 -3.11 21.50
N THR A 441 -9.26 -2.60 22.74
CA THR A 441 -8.24 -1.69 23.28
C THR A 441 -7.61 -2.25 24.54
N GLY A 442 -6.32 -1.94 24.76
CA GLY A 442 -5.66 -2.10 26.06
C GLY A 442 -5.20 -3.52 26.44
N ASP A 443 -5.32 -4.51 25.55
CA ASP A 443 -4.80 -5.86 25.76
C ASP A 443 -3.60 -6.11 24.82
N ASP A 444 -2.52 -6.68 25.36
CA ASP A 444 -1.45 -7.23 24.53
C ASP A 444 -2.06 -8.28 23.58
N GLY A 445 -1.81 -8.19 22.27
CA GLY A 445 -2.48 -9.04 21.26
C GLY A 445 -2.37 -10.56 21.51
N ILE A 446 -1.36 -11.00 22.29
CA ILE A 446 -1.20 -12.39 22.74
C ILE A 446 -2.24 -12.78 23.81
N ASP A 447 -2.61 -11.87 24.70
CA ASP A 447 -3.57 -12.12 25.78
C ASP A 447 -4.99 -12.26 25.23
N VAL A 448 -5.27 -11.63 24.09
CA VAL A 448 -6.52 -11.79 23.33
C VAL A 448 -6.65 -13.19 22.72
N LEU A 449 -5.58 -13.98 22.62
CA LEU A 449 -5.63 -15.33 22.03
C LEU A 449 -6.26 -16.35 22.98
N ASP A 450 -7.31 -17.01 22.49
CA ASP A 450 -7.85 -18.20 23.12
C ASP A 450 -6.88 -19.39 22.98
N TRP A 451 -7.23 -20.54 23.58
CA TRP A 451 -6.38 -21.73 23.52
C TRP A 451 -6.09 -22.19 22.07
N LYS A 452 -7.04 -21.99 21.15
CA LYS A 452 -6.86 -22.32 19.72
C LYS A 452 -5.86 -21.40 19.06
N GLY A 453 -5.95 -20.09 19.30
CA GLY A 453 -5.00 -19.10 18.83
C GLY A 453 -3.59 -19.37 19.34
N ARG A 454 -3.45 -19.69 20.63
CA ARG A 454 -2.16 -20.08 21.25
C ARG A 454 -1.59 -21.36 20.63
N TRP A 455 -2.44 -22.35 20.34
CA TRP A 455 -2.04 -23.56 19.65
C TRP A 455 -1.56 -23.28 18.21
N ARG A 456 -2.29 -22.45 17.46
CA ARG A 456 -1.89 -22.00 16.11
C ARG A 456 -0.54 -21.27 16.13
N LEU A 457 -0.33 -20.41 17.13
CA LEU A 457 0.95 -19.73 17.34
C LEU A 457 2.09 -20.73 17.60
N ALA A 458 1.85 -21.74 18.44
CA ALA A 458 2.82 -22.80 18.70
C ALA A 458 3.15 -23.62 17.43
N LEU A 459 2.14 -23.95 16.62
CA LEU A 459 2.34 -24.63 15.34
C LEU A 459 3.15 -23.79 14.36
N LEU A 460 2.87 -22.48 14.28
CA LEU A 460 3.64 -21.56 13.46
C LEU A 460 5.11 -21.54 13.92
N ALA A 461 5.37 -21.38 15.22
CA ALA A 461 6.72 -21.41 15.77
C ALA A 461 7.46 -22.73 15.46
N ALA A 462 6.77 -23.87 15.56
CA ALA A 462 7.32 -25.18 15.21
C ALA A 462 7.68 -25.27 13.71
N GLN A 463 6.85 -24.71 12.84
CA GLN A 463 7.08 -24.68 11.40
C GLN A 463 8.27 -23.80 11.02
N PHE A 464 8.41 -22.63 11.64
CA PHE A 464 9.61 -21.80 11.54
C PHE A 464 10.86 -22.58 11.95
N GLY A 465 10.82 -23.26 13.12
CA GLY A 465 11.92 -24.10 13.58
C GLY A 465 12.31 -25.19 12.59
N ARG A 466 11.31 -25.86 11.98
CA ARG A 466 11.54 -26.89 10.95
C ARG A 466 12.25 -26.33 9.72
N VAL A 467 11.83 -25.17 9.21
CA VAL A 467 12.46 -24.53 8.03
C VAL A 467 13.89 -24.11 8.35
N THR A 468 14.14 -23.52 9.52
CA THR A 468 15.49 -23.14 9.95
C THR A 468 16.43 -24.36 10.06
N VAL A 469 15.95 -25.48 10.62
CA VAL A 469 16.73 -26.73 10.70
C VAL A 469 17.00 -27.31 9.31
N ALA A 470 16.01 -27.30 8.42
CA ALA A 470 16.17 -27.77 7.05
C ALA A 470 17.21 -26.94 6.28
N ALA A 471 17.19 -25.61 6.41
CA ALA A 471 18.16 -24.72 5.77
C ALA A 471 19.59 -24.87 6.34
N ALA A 472 19.71 -25.20 7.63
CA ALA A 472 21.01 -25.43 8.27
C ALA A 472 21.61 -26.82 7.98
N THR A 473 20.82 -27.74 7.43
CA THR A 473 21.29 -29.09 7.10
C THR A 473 21.82 -29.08 5.66
N PRO A 474 23.13 -29.20 5.42
CA PRO A 474 23.66 -29.20 4.07
C PRO A 474 23.04 -30.35 3.27
N SER A 475 22.44 -30.03 2.13
CA SER A 475 21.95 -31.03 1.18
C SER A 475 23.13 -31.91 0.79
N LEU A 476 23.12 -33.17 1.23
CA LEU A 476 24.08 -34.17 0.75
C LEU A 476 24.02 -34.16 -0.79
N PRO A 477 25.17 -34.07 -1.48
CA PRO A 477 25.17 -34.01 -2.94
C PRO A 477 24.38 -35.21 -3.47
N SER A 478 23.33 -34.93 -4.24
CA SER A 478 22.60 -35.95 -4.97
C SER A 478 23.62 -36.72 -5.79
N ARG A 479 23.82 -38.00 -5.48
CA ARG A 479 24.58 -38.90 -6.35
C ARG A 479 23.93 -38.82 -7.73
N SER A 480 24.65 -38.21 -8.67
CA SER A 480 24.38 -38.35 -10.09
C SER A 480 24.64 -39.82 -10.43
N ASP A 481 23.56 -40.58 -10.63
CA ASP A 481 23.60 -41.85 -11.36
C ASP A 481 23.46 -41.60 -12.86
#